data_AF-A0A7L4TT52-F1
#
_entry.id   AF-A0A7L4TT52-F1
#
_cell.length_a   1.000
_cell.length_b   1.000
_cell.length_c   1.000
_cell.angle_alpha   90.00
_cell.angle_beta   90.00
_cell.angle_gamma   90.00
#
_symmetry.space_group_name_H-M   'P 1'
#
loop_
_entity.id
_entity.type
_entity.pdbx_description
1 polymer ?
#
loop_
_entity_poly.entity_id
_entity_poly.type
_entity_poly.pdbx_seq_one_letter_code
_entity_poly.pdbx_strand_id
1 'polypeptide(L)'
;MNVQYINAICRAAKSILTSHLGVEVENMSPSAGSGTVPSHGISVILGVKGDLKGQIICTFQTETALNIVGAMMGGMKIEVLDEMGFSAVQEFGNWVAGTTATELSKEGC
;
A
#
# COMPACT_ATOMS: atom_id res chain seq x y z
N MET A 1 11.91 10.11 -11.22
CA MET A 1 12.04 8.82 -10.52
C MET A 1 12.30 7.73 -11.55
N ASN A 2 13.19 6.78 -11.31
CA ASN A 2 13.46 5.68 -12.25
C ASN A 2 12.19 4.82 -12.42
N VAL A 3 11.87 4.46 -13.66
CA VAL A 3 10.71 3.61 -14.01
C VAL A 3 10.77 2.26 -13.31
N GLN A 4 11.97 1.71 -13.12
CA GLN A 4 12.19 0.45 -12.39
C GLN A 4 11.66 0.52 -10.96
N TYR A 5 11.87 1.62 -10.24
CA TYR A 5 11.38 1.80 -8.88
C TYR A 5 9.86 1.93 -8.81
N ILE A 6 9.25 2.61 -9.79
CA ILE A 6 7.79 2.70 -9.91
C ILE A 6 7.21 1.30 -10.13
N ASN A 7 7.79 0.54 -11.06
CA ASN A 7 7.35 -0.82 -11.36
C ASN A 7 7.51 -1.76 -10.16
N ALA A 8 8.60 -1.63 -9.39
CA ALA A 8 8.81 -2.38 -8.16
C ALA A 8 7.70 -2.11 -7.12
N ILE A 9 7.33 -0.84 -6.92
CA ILE A 9 6.22 -0.47 -6.02
C ILE A 9 4.89 -1.04 -6.54
N CYS A 10 4.62 -0.95 -7.85
CA CYS A 10 3.40 -1.52 -8.43
C CYS A 10 3.34 -3.05 -8.30
N ARG A 11 4.46 -3.75 -8.46
CA ARG A 11 4.53 -5.21 -8.24
C ARG A 11 4.29 -5.56 -6.78
N ALA A 12 4.88 -4.82 -5.84
CA ALA A 12 4.66 -5.02 -4.41
C ALA A 12 3.17 -4.85 -4.05
N ALA A 13 2.55 -3.75 -4.49
CA ALA A 13 1.13 -3.49 -4.26
C ALA A 13 0.24 -4.60 -4.82
N LYS A 14 0.46 -5.00 -6.09
CA LYS A 14 -0.29 -6.10 -6.71
C LYS A 14 -0.12 -7.39 -5.95
N SER A 15 1.12 -7.77 -5.61
CA SER A 15 1.43 -8.99 -4.87
C SER A 15 0.72 -9.07 -3.52
N ILE A 16 0.62 -7.95 -2.79
CA ILE A 16 -0.07 -7.92 -1.50
C ILE A 16 -1.57 -8.15 -1.69
N LEU A 17 -2.18 -7.40 -2.62
CA LEU A 17 -3.62 -7.47 -2.86
C LEU A 17 -4.03 -8.86 -3.38
N THR A 18 -3.26 -9.46 -4.28
CA THR A 18 -3.56 -10.80 -4.81
C THR A 18 -3.23 -11.90 -3.81
N SER A 19 -2.05 -11.89 -3.20
CA SER A 19 -1.55 -13.06 -2.43
C SER A 19 -2.04 -13.06 -0.98
N HIS A 20 -2.16 -11.89 -0.35
CA HIS A 20 -2.60 -11.79 1.05
C HIS A 20 -4.10 -11.59 1.17
N LEU A 21 -4.71 -10.83 0.25
CA LEU A 21 -6.14 -10.50 0.32
C LEU A 21 -7.00 -11.27 -0.68
N GLY A 22 -6.41 -12.02 -1.62
CA GLY A 22 -7.15 -12.76 -2.63
C GLY A 22 -7.90 -11.87 -3.63
N VAL A 23 -7.51 -10.60 -3.75
CA VAL A 23 -8.16 -9.61 -4.62
C VAL A 23 -7.36 -9.45 -5.90
N GLU A 24 -8.00 -9.76 -7.02
CA GLU A 24 -7.43 -9.47 -8.34
C GLU A 24 -7.47 -7.96 -8.62
N VAL A 25 -6.32 -7.41 -9.01
CA VAL A 25 -6.15 -5.98 -9.27
C VAL A 25 -5.37 -5.72 -10.54
N GLU A 26 -5.74 -4.62 -11.20
CA GLU A 26 -5.05 -4.10 -12.37
C GLU A 26 -4.36 -2.79 -12.04
N ASN A 27 -3.14 -2.64 -12.55
CA ASN A 27 -2.40 -1.39 -12.39
C ASN A 27 -2.93 -0.37 -13.38
N MET A 28 -3.30 0.81 -12.89
CA MET A 28 -3.50 1.97 -13.74
C MET A 28 -2.15 2.53 -14.21
N SER A 29 -2.17 3.33 -15.28
CA SER A 29 -0.98 4.02 -15.76
C SER A 29 -0.42 4.99 -14.71
N PRO A 30 0.85 4.85 -14.29
CA PRO A 30 1.47 5.79 -13.40
C PRO A 30 1.53 7.18 -14.02
N SER A 31 1.33 8.22 -13.21
CA SER A 31 1.51 9.61 -13.62
C SER A 31 2.54 10.30 -12.73
N ALA A 32 3.29 11.22 -13.32
CA ALA A 32 4.18 12.11 -12.59
C ALA A 32 3.46 13.46 -12.42
N GLY A 33 3.52 14.01 -11.22
CA GLY A 33 2.95 15.31 -10.91
C GLY A 33 3.72 16.00 -9.80
N SER A 34 3.52 17.31 -9.70
CA SER A 34 3.94 18.12 -8.57
C SER A 34 2.70 18.63 -7.83
N GLY A 35 2.79 18.75 -6.51
CA GLY A 35 1.70 19.25 -5.68
C GLY A 35 1.20 18.25 -4.64
N THR A 36 -0.06 18.40 -4.25
CA THR A 36 -0.66 17.66 -3.14
C THR A 36 -1.11 16.26 -3.57
N VAL A 37 -0.78 15.25 -2.78
CA VAL A 37 -1.36 13.92 -2.92
C VAL A 37 -2.76 13.94 -2.31
N PRO A 38 -3.83 13.65 -3.07
CA PRO A 38 -5.18 13.62 -2.53
C PRO A 38 -5.33 12.50 -1.50
N SER A 39 -5.81 12.86 -0.30
CA SER A 39 -6.20 11.87 0.71
C SER A 39 -7.65 11.48 0.48
N HIS A 40 -7.92 10.18 0.32
CA HIS A 40 -9.24 9.65 0.02
C HIS A 40 -10.00 9.15 1.27
N GLY A 41 -9.51 9.48 2.47
CA GLY A 41 -10.13 9.08 3.74
C GLY A 41 -9.08 8.57 4.72
N ILE A 42 -8.54 7.38 4.44
CA ILE A 42 -7.45 6.77 5.22
C ILE A 42 -6.16 6.83 4.40
N SER A 43 -5.07 7.19 5.06
CA SER A 43 -3.74 7.22 4.45
C SER A 43 -2.70 6.59 5.36
N VAL A 44 -1.87 5.73 4.78
CA VAL A 44 -0.70 5.14 5.43
C VAL A 44 0.55 5.74 4.80
N ILE A 45 1.39 6.35 5.63
CA ILE A 45 2.60 7.05 5.18
C ILE A 45 3.82 6.24 5.62
N LEU A 46 4.62 5.83 4.65
CA LEU A 46 5.81 5.02 4.83
C LEU A 46 7.04 5.85 4.45
N GLY A 47 7.94 6.07 5.40
CA GLY A 47 9.22 6.74 5.14
C GLY A 47 10.24 5.78 4.54
N VAL A 48 10.85 6.17 3.42
CA VAL A 48 11.95 5.44 2.79
C VAL A 48 13.25 6.20 3.04
N LYS A 49 14.25 5.50 3.59
CA LYS A 49 15.59 6.02 3.86
C LYS A 49 16.64 5.04 3.33
N GLY A 50 17.80 5.58 2.92
CA GLY A 50 18.90 4.82 2.32
C GLY A 50 19.37 5.53 1.04
N ASP A 51 19.69 4.73 0.02
CA ASP A 51 20.03 5.22 -1.32
C ASP A 51 18.83 5.92 -1.97
N LEU A 52 17.63 5.41 -1.71
CA LEU A 52 16.37 6.09 -1.98
C LEU A 52 15.89 6.83 -0.74
N LYS A 53 15.52 8.10 -0.92
CA LYS A 53 14.97 8.97 0.13
C LYS A 53 13.65 9.53 -0.33
N GLY A 54 12.61 9.30 0.45
CA GLY A 54 11.27 9.77 0.11
C GLY A 54 10.20 9.16 0.99
N GLN A 55 8.97 9.24 0.52
CA GLN A 55 7.80 8.67 1.17
C GLN A 55 6.98 7.91 0.17
N ILE A 56 6.40 6.79 0.60
CA ILE A 56 5.33 6.08 -0.10
C ILE A 56 4.05 6.39 0.66
N ILE A 57 3.03 6.87 -0.05
CA ILE A 57 1.74 7.21 0.54
C ILE A 57 0.69 6.30 -0.09
N CYS A 58 0.12 5.42 0.72
CA CYS A 58 -1.00 4.58 0.33
C CYS A 58 -2.27 5.25 0.82
N THR A 59 -3.16 5.63 -0.10
CA THR A 59 -4.42 6.28 0.22
C THR A 59 -5.59 5.50 -0.35
N PHE A 60 -6.68 5.43 0.42
CA PHE A 60 -7.87 4.69 0.04
C PHE A 60 -9.10 5.24 0.77
N GLN A 61 -10.27 4.93 0.22
CA GLN A 61 -11.55 5.25 0.84
C GLN A 61 -11.73 4.46 2.14
N THR A 62 -12.48 5.02 3.09
CA THR A 62 -12.80 4.35 4.36
C THR A 62 -13.46 2.99 4.12
N GLU A 63 -14.32 2.88 3.11
CA GLU A 63 -14.95 1.61 2.73
C GLU A 63 -13.92 0.57 2.28
N THR A 64 -12.93 0.97 1.47
CA THR A 64 -11.82 0.10 1.09
C THR A 64 -11.01 -0.34 2.30
N ALA A 65 -10.77 0.56 3.27
CA ALA A 65 -10.08 0.23 4.51
C ALA A 65 -10.83 -0.85 5.30
N LEU A 66 -12.15 -0.70 5.46
CA LEU A 66 -13.01 -1.69 6.13
C LEU A 66 -12.95 -3.06 5.45
N ASN A 67 -12.96 -3.08 4.10
CA ASN A 67 -12.85 -4.31 3.33
C ASN A 67 -11.47 -4.98 3.48
N ILE A 68 -10.38 -4.20 3.49
CA ILE A 68 -9.02 -4.71 3.74
C ILE A 68 -8.94 -5.35 5.12
N VAL A 69 -9.42 -4.65 6.16
CA VAL A 69 -9.43 -5.17 7.53
C VAL A 69 -10.28 -6.42 7.62
N GLY A 70 -11.47 -6.42 7.01
CA GLY A 70 -12.35 -7.58 6.96
C GLY A 70 -11.68 -8.81 6.35
N ALA A 71 -10.98 -8.62 5.22
CA ALA A 71 -10.19 -9.67 4.59
C ALA A 71 -9.06 -10.18 5.50
N MET A 72 -8.32 -9.28 6.16
CA MET A 72 -7.26 -9.64 7.12
C MET A 72 -7.80 -10.40 8.34
N MET A 73 -9.04 -10.13 8.75
CA MET A 73 -9.71 -10.78 9.87
C MET A 73 -10.48 -12.05 9.46
N GLY A 74 -10.14 -12.67 8.32
CA GLY A 74 -10.75 -13.92 7.88
C GLY A 74 -12.07 -13.75 7.12
N GLY A 75 -12.29 -12.60 6.47
CA GLY A 75 -13.46 -12.32 5.65
C GLY A 75 -14.67 -11.80 6.44
N MET A 76 -14.47 -11.27 7.64
CA MET A 76 -15.54 -10.69 8.45
C MET A 76 -15.96 -9.31 7.91
N LYS A 77 -17.26 -9.00 8.02
CA LYS A 77 -17.76 -7.66 7.71
C LYS A 77 -17.38 -6.70 8.85
N ILE A 78 -16.66 -5.64 8.51
CA ILE A 78 -16.28 -4.58 9.46
C ILE A 78 -17.13 -3.34 9.17
N GLU A 79 -17.81 -2.81 10.18
CA GLU A 79 -18.67 -1.62 10.02
C GLU A 79 -17.97 -0.34 10.45
N VAL A 80 -17.01 -0.43 11.37
CA VAL A 80 -16.26 0.71 11.92
C VAL A 80 -14.80 0.31 12.13
N LEU A 81 -13.87 1.22 11.84
CA LEU A 81 -12.47 1.08 12.23
C LEU A 81 -12.31 1.48 13.70
N ASP A 82 -12.33 0.49 14.58
CA ASP A 82 -11.93 0.64 15.98
C ASP A 82 -10.39 0.52 16.13
N GLU A 83 -9.88 0.46 17.36
CA GLU A 83 -8.44 0.33 17.62
C GLU A 83 -7.83 -0.92 16.95
N MET A 84 -8.58 -2.02 16.87
CA MET A 84 -8.14 -3.24 16.20
C MET A 84 -8.12 -3.05 14.69
N GLY A 85 -9.15 -2.40 14.12
CA GLY A 85 -9.19 -2.05 12.70
C GLY A 85 -8.02 -1.16 12.29
N PHE A 86 -7.70 -0.13 13.09
CA PHE A 86 -6.53 0.72 12.84
C PHE A 86 -5.20 -0.03 13.01
N SER A 87 -5.13 -1.01 13.90
CA SER A 87 -3.95 -1.88 14.04
C SER A 87 -3.77 -2.75 12.79
N ALA A 88 -4.85 -3.31 12.25
CA ALA A 88 -4.81 -4.07 11.00
C ALA A 88 -4.41 -3.19 9.79
N VAL A 89 -4.90 -1.95 9.70
CA VAL A 89 -4.46 -1.00 8.66
C VAL A 89 -2.96 -0.68 8.76
N GLN A 90 -2.43 -0.54 9.98
CA GLN A 90 -0.99 -0.35 10.18
C GLN A 90 -0.19 -1.57 9.74
N GLU A 91 -0.67 -2.78 10.04
CA GLU A 91 -0.02 -4.01 9.60
C GLU A 91 -0.07 -4.18 8.08
N PHE A 92 -1.16 -3.79 7.42
CA PHE A 92 -1.20 -3.67 5.96
C PHE A 92 -0.11 -2.70 5.45
N GLY A 93 0.09 -1.57 6.13
CA GLY A 93 1.20 -0.66 5.88
C GLY A 93 2.57 -1.32 5.96
N ASN A 94 2.80 -2.15 6.97
CA ASN A 94 4.04 -2.91 7.14
C ASN A 94 4.25 -3.91 5.99
N TRP A 95 3.19 -4.57 5.51
CA TRP A 95 3.29 -5.44 4.34
C TRP A 95 3.72 -4.65 3.10
N VAL A 96 3.09 -3.50 2.85
CA VAL A 96 3.49 -2.61 1.75
C VAL A 96 4.95 -2.21 1.88
N ALA A 97 5.39 -1.77 3.05
CA ALA A 97 6.77 -1.36 3.28
C ALA A 97 7.76 -2.51 3.04
N GLY A 98 7.51 -3.67 3.63
CA GLY A 98 8.39 -4.85 3.55
C GLY A 98 8.48 -5.42 2.14
N THR A 99 7.34 -5.62 1.47
CA THR A 99 7.31 -6.11 0.09
C THR A 99 7.92 -5.08 -0.86
N THR A 100 7.65 -3.79 -0.67
CA THR A 100 8.26 -2.74 -1.51
C THR A 100 9.77 -2.69 -1.32
N ALA A 101 10.28 -2.76 -0.09
CA ALA A 101 11.73 -2.81 0.15
C ALA A 101 12.37 -4.04 -0.52
N THR A 102 11.69 -5.19 -0.46
CA THR A 102 12.13 -6.43 -1.13
C THR A 102 12.14 -6.27 -2.65
N GLU A 103 11.11 -5.70 -3.25
CA GLU A 103 11.05 -5.45 -4.69
C GLU A 103 12.08 -4.41 -5.15
N LEU A 104 12.27 -3.34 -4.37
CA LEU A 104 13.28 -2.31 -4.66
C LEU A 104 14.70 -2.89 -4.58
N SER A 105 14.99 -3.81 -3.67
CA SER A 105 16.32 -4.43 -3.56
C SER A 105 16.71 -5.30 -4.77
N LYS A 106 15.73 -5.68 -5.61
CA LYS A 106 15.96 -6.41 -6.86
C LYS A 106 16.33 -5.47 -8.01
N GLU A 107 15.99 -4.20 -7.89
CA GLU A 107 16.42 -3.17 -8.81
C GLU A 107 17.79 -2.66 -8.35
N GLY A 108 18.73 -2.45 -9.28
CA GLY A 108 20.02 -1.88 -8.93
C GLY A 108 19.82 -0.44 -8.42
N CYS A 109 20.29 -0.16 -7.20
CA CYS A 109 20.39 1.20 -6.66
C CYS A 109 21.50 2.00 -7.37
#